data_AF-A0A173VSK6-F1
#
_entry.id   AF-A0A173VSK6-F1
#
_cell.length_a   1.000
_cell.length_b   1.000
_cell.length_c   1.000
_cell.angle_alpha   90.00
_cell.angle_beta   90.00
_cell.angle_gamma   90.00
#
_symmetry.space_group_name_H-M   'P 1'
#
loop_
_entity.id
_entity.type
_entity.pdbx_description
1 polymer ?
#
loop_
_entity_poly.entity_id
_entity_poly.type
_entity_poly.pdbx_seq_one_letter_code
_entity_poly.pdbx_strand_id
1 'polypeptide(L)'
;MKKEAYEVEYYEPKSVLAMQADRREEKHRRKQKKGIRAGRILLGVAILLFWEVSARLGWIDDYYWSSPSLIAQTAIVQWKEKNLAYDIYFTSMSTIGGFLAGTLGGAVLGLSFWWSKTFAKIFEPYLVMFNAIPKLALAPI
;
A
#
# COMPACT_ATOMS: atom_id res chain seq x y z
N MET A 1 44.09 41.44 16.68
CA MET A 1 43.08 42.14 15.84
C MET A 1 42.89 41.32 14.57
N LYS A 2 41.75 40.62 14.46
CA LYS A 2 41.40 39.77 13.31
C LYS A 2 41.08 40.65 12.10
N LYS A 3 41.67 40.35 10.94
CA LYS A 3 41.23 40.87 9.64
C LYS A 3 40.39 39.77 9.00
N GLU A 4 39.07 39.88 9.10
CA GLU A 4 38.15 39.07 8.31
C GLU A 4 38.08 39.69 6.90
N ALA A 5 38.56 38.93 5.92
CA ALA A 5 38.49 39.27 4.52
C ALA A 5 37.05 39.08 4.03
N TYR A 6 36.44 40.15 3.53
CA TYR A 6 35.18 40.11 2.81
C TYR A 6 35.41 39.48 1.44
N GLU A 7 35.22 38.17 1.31
CA GLU A 7 34.94 37.56 0.01
C GLU A 7 33.50 37.92 -0.37
N VAL A 8 33.37 38.97 -1.18
CA VAL A 8 32.10 39.27 -1.84
C VAL A 8 31.94 38.23 -2.93
N GLU A 9 31.13 37.20 -2.65
CA GLU A 9 30.72 36.18 -3.61
C GLU A 9 30.07 36.87 -4.81
N TYR A 10 30.84 37.00 -5.90
CA TYR A 10 30.43 37.73 -7.09
C TYR A 10 29.38 36.89 -7.82
N TYR A 11 28.11 37.26 -7.70
CA TYR A 11 27.02 36.62 -8.44
C TYR A 11 27.12 37.03 -9.92
N GLU A 12 27.74 36.18 -10.76
CA GLU A 12 27.66 36.35 -12.20
C GLU A 12 26.20 36.19 -12.67
N PRO A 13 25.60 37.23 -13.29
CA PRO A 13 24.26 37.11 -13.81
C PRO A 13 24.26 36.06 -14.92
N LYS A 14 23.43 35.01 -14.77
CA LYS A 14 23.25 33.96 -15.79
C LYS A 14 23.11 34.61 -17.16
N SER A 15 24.03 34.30 -18.08
CA SER A 15 23.98 34.82 -19.44
C SER A 15 22.62 34.55 -20.06
N VAL A 16 22.13 35.45 -20.92
CA VAL A 16 20.80 35.31 -21.55
C VAL A 16 20.65 33.94 -22.23
N LEU A 17 21.74 33.38 -22.75
CA LEU A 17 21.82 32.03 -23.31
C LEU A 17 21.58 30.93 -22.25
N ALA A 18 22.21 31.02 -21.07
CA ALA A 18 21.97 30.09 -19.97
C ALA A 18 20.52 30.17 -19.46
N MET A 19 19.95 31.37 -19.38
CA MET A 19 18.53 31.57 -19.02
C MET A 19 17.55 31.05 -20.08
N GLN A 20 17.94 31.04 -21.36
CA GLN A 20 17.16 30.46 -22.44
C GLN A 20 17.28 28.93 -22.48
N ALA A 21 18.46 28.37 -22.20
CA ALA A 21 18.70 26.94 -22.08
C ALA A 21 17.89 26.34 -20.92
N ASP A 22 17.93 26.93 -19.73
CA ASP A 22 17.12 26.53 -18.56
C ASP A 22 15.62 26.53 -18.91
N ARG A 23 15.13 27.60 -19.57
CA ARG A 23 13.71 27.68 -19.98
C ARG A 23 13.31 26.65 -21.02
N ARG A 24 14.21 26.28 -21.94
CA ARG A 24 13.97 25.20 -22.93
C ARG A 24 13.92 23.85 -22.21
N GLU A 25 14.89 23.57 -21.35
CA GLU A 25 14.94 22.34 -20.56
C GLU A 25 13.72 22.17 -19.64
N GLU A 26 13.27 23.24 -18.99
CA GLU A 26 12.06 23.21 -18.16
C GLU A 26 10.81 22.91 -18.98
N LYS A 27 10.65 23.52 -20.17
CA LYS A 27 9.53 23.24 -21.07
C LYS A 27 9.54 21.79 -21.55
N HIS A 28 10.72 21.25 -21.90
CA HIS A 28 10.87 19.84 -22.27
C HIS A 28 10.56 18.91 -21.09
N ARG A 29 11.05 19.20 -19.87
CA ARG A 29 10.70 18.44 -18.65
C ARG A 29 9.21 18.47 -18.34
N ARG A 30 8.54 19.61 -18.50
CA ARG A 30 7.09 19.73 -18.27
C ARG A 30 6.28 18.93 -19.31
N LYS A 31 6.66 18.96 -20.59
CA LYS A 31 6.03 18.15 -21.64
C LYS A 31 6.24 16.65 -21.41
N GLN A 32 7.46 16.23 -21.06
CA GLN A 32 7.74 14.83 -20.71
C GLN A 32 6.95 14.37 -19.48
N LYS A 33 6.88 15.18 -18.41
CA LYS A 33 6.06 14.86 -17.22
C LYS A 33 4.57 14.71 -17.55
N LYS A 34 4.03 15.52 -18.47
CA LYS A 34 2.64 15.38 -18.95
C LYS A 34 2.46 14.10 -19.78
N GLY A 35 3.39 13.78 -20.67
CA GLY A 35 3.38 12.55 -21.46
C GLY A 35 3.44 11.29 -20.59
N ILE A 36 4.28 11.28 -19.55
CA ILE A 36 4.39 10.17 -18.59
C ILE A 36 3.08 9.99 -17.81
N ARG A 37 2.44 11.09 -17.35
CA ARG A 37 1.13 11.01 -16.67
C ARG A 37 0.06 10.45 -17.59
N ALA A 38 -0.02 10.92 -18.83
CA ALA A 38 -0.96 10.41 -19.82
C ALA A 38 -0.73 8.93 -20.12
N GLY A 39 0.53 8.51 -20.30
CA GLY A 39 0.90 7.11 -20.51
C GLY A 39 0.52 6.21 -19.33
N ARG A 40 0.72 6.66 -18.08
CA ARG A 40 0.29 5.93 -16.88
C ARG A 40 -1.22 5.74 -16.81
N ILE A 41 -1.98 6.80 -17.10
CA ILE A 41 -3.46 6.72 -17.12
C ILE A 41 -3.91 5.77 -18.22
N LEU A 42 -3.34 5.89 -19.43
CA LEU A 42 -3.70 5.05 -20.57
C LEU A 42 -3.38 3.57 -20.32
N LEU A 43 -2.22 3.27 -19.72
CA LEU A 43 -1.87 1.91 -19.31
C LEU A 43 -2.85 1.36 -18.27
N GLY A 44 -3.20 2.17 -17.25
CA GLY A 44 -4.18 1.77 -16.24
C GLY A 44 -5.56 1.46 -16.85
N VAL A 45 -6.03 2.31 -17.76
CA VAL A 45 -7.28 2.09 -18.49
C VAL A 45 -7.21 0.83 -19.36
N ALA A 46 -6.09 0.60 -20.05
CA ALA A 46 -5.90 -0.59 -20.88
C ALA A 46 -5.96 -1.89 -20.05
N ILE A 47 -5.36 -1.90 -18.85
CA ILE A 47 -5.43 -3.04 -17.92
C ILE A 47 -6.87 -3.29 -17.46
N LEU A 48 -7.61 -2.24 -17.09
CA LEU A 48 -9.01 -2.37 -16.67
C LEU A 48 -9.91 -2.90 -17.79
N LEU A 49 -9.73 -2.39 -19.01
CA LEU A 49 -10.49 -2.86 -20.18
C LEU A 49 -10.14 -4.32 -20.51
N PHE A 50 -8.85 -4.68 -20.44
CA PHE A 50 -8.43 -6.06 -20.64
C PHE A 50 -9.06 -6.99 -19.59
N TRP A 51 -9.12 -6.58 -18.32
CA TRP A 51 -9.75 -7.35 -17.25
C TRP A 51 -11.26 -7.50 -17.47
N GLU A 52 -11.97 -6.41 -17.79
CA GLU A 52 -13.41 -6.45 -18.08
C GLU A 52 -13.73 -7.36 -19.26
N VAL A 53 -12.95 -7.28 -20.34
CA VAL A 53 -13.12 -8.12 -21.54
C VAL A 53 -12.81 -9.58 -21.23
N SER A 54 -11.75 -9.86 -20.46
CA SER A 54 -11.37 -11.23 -20.07
C SER A 54 -12.42 -11.89 -19.17
N ALA A 55 -13.02 -11.13 -18.25
CA ALA A 55 -14.13 -11.60 -17.42
C ALA A 55 -15.40 -11.84 -18.26
N ARG A 56 -15.81 -10.88 -19.10
CA ARG A 56 -17.01 -11.01 -19.95
C ARG A 56 -16.94 -12.12 -21.00
N LEU A 57 -15.74 -12.40 -21.53
CA LEU A 57 -15.52 -13.48 -22.50
C LEU A 57 -15.45 -14.87 -21.84
N GLY A 58 -15.54 -14.95 -20.50
CA GLY A 58 -15.46 -16.21 -19.76
C GLY A 58 -14.08 -16.88 -19.82
N TRP A 59 -13.03 -16.13 -20.18
CA TRP A 59 -11.64 -16.64 -20.13
C TRP A 59 -11.15 -16.83 -18.70
N ILE A 60 -11.76 -16.10 -17.77
CA ILE A 60 -11.54 -16.21 -16.33
C ILE A 60 -12.89 -16.54 -15.72
N ASP A 61 -12.92 -17.51 -14.82
CA ASP A 61 -14.14 -17.91 -14.13
C ASP A 61 -14.69 -16.74 -13.30
N ASP A 62 -15.87 -16.25 -13.68
CA ASP A 62 -16.52 -15.07 -13.10
C ASP A 62 -16.70 -15.20 -11.57
N TYR A 63 -16.77 -16.44 -11.07
CA TYR A 63 -16.86 -16.75 -9.65
C TYR A 63 -15.62 -16.28 -8.85
N TYR A 64 -14.42 -16.45 -9.39
CA TYR A 64 -13.17 -16.11 -8.68
C TYR A 64 -12.72 -14.68 -8.93
N TRP A 65 -13.08 -14.08 -10.07
CA TRP A 65 -12.46 -12.84 -10.54
C TRP A 65 -13.43 -11.71 -10.90
N SER A 66 -14.75 -11.88 -10.71
CA SER A 66 -15.84 -10.89 -10.79
C SER A 66 -15.54 -9.65 -11.67
N SER A 67 -16.29 -9.47 -12.76
CA SER A 67 -16.06 -8.31 -13.64
C SER A 67 -16.06 -6.94 -12.91
N PRO A 68 -15.15 -6.01 -13.27
CA PRO A 68 -15.07 -4.65 -12.70
C PRO A 68 -16.42 -3.91 -12.66
N SER A 69 -17.21 -4.03 -13.72
CA SER A 69 -18.54 -3.42 -13.80
C SER A 69 -19.52 -4.02 -12.78
N LEU A 70 -19.49 -5.33 -12.57
CA LEU A 70 -20.31 -6.02 -11.57
C LEU A 70 -19.90 -5.59 -10.16
N ILE A 71 -18.60 -5.51 -9.86
CA ILE A 71 -18.08 -4.99 -8.58
C ILE A 71 -18.61 -3.58 -8.32
N ALA A 72 -18.53 -2.69 -9.31
CA ALA A 72 -19.01 -1.32 -9.18
C ALA A 72 -20.52 -1.25 -8.95
N GLN A 73 -21.30 -2.04 -9.69
CA GLN A 73 -22.76 -2.09 -9.52
C GLN A 73 -23.14 -2.63 -8.14
N THR A 74 -22.54 -3.74 -7.72
CA THR A 74 -22.77 -4.33 -6.39
C THR A 74 -22.34 -3.39 -5.28
N ALA A 75 -21.23 -2.66 -5.43
CA ALA A 75 -20.81 -1.67 -4.46
C ALA A 75 -21.82 -0.52 -4.32
N ILE A 76 -22.36 0.00 -5.43
CA ILE A 76 -23.38 1.06 -5.40
C ILE A 76 -24.68 0.57 -4.76
N VAL A 77 -25.13 -0.65 -5.12
CA VAL A 77 -26.33 -1.26 -4.55
C VAL A 77 -26.13 -1.52 -3.05
N GLN A 78 -25.01 -2.12 -2.65
CA GLN A 78 -24.70 -2.37 -1.25
C GLN A 78 -24.48 -1.10 -0.44
N TRP A 79 -24.05 0.00 -1.05
CA TRP A 79 -23.95 1.28 -0.37
C TRP A 79 -25.31 1.93 -0.09
N LYS A 80 -26.31 1.68 -0.96
CA LYS A 80 -27.65 2.28 -0.86
C LYS A 80 -28.67 1.42 -0.12
N GLU A 81 -28.61 0.10 -0.29
CA GLU A 81 -29.64 -0.84 0.19
C GLU A 81 -29.16 -1.73 1.34
N LYS A 82 -27.84 -1.92 1.49
CA LYS A 82 -27.25 -2.68 2.58
C LYS A 82 -26.36 -1.78 3.44
N ASN A 83 -26.05 -2.23 4.64
CA ASN A 83 -25.31 -1.42 5.59
C ASN A 83 -23.80 -1.64 5.37
N LEU A 84 -23.30 -1.45 4.14
CA LEU A 84 -21.88 -1.68 3.80
C LEU A 84 -20.93 -0.88 4.70
N ALA A 85 -21.32 0.34 5.06
CA ALA A 85 -20.59 1.15 6.03
C ALA A 85 -20.54 0.49 7.42
N TYR A 86 -21.62 -0.16 7.86
CA TYR A 86 -21.67 -0.92 9.10
C TYR A 86 -20.79 -2.17 9.03
N ASP A 87 -20.79 -2.90 7.92
CA ASP A 87 -19.94 -4.09 7.75
C ASP A 87 -18.45 -3.75 7.77
N ILE A 88 -18.08 -2.66 7.08
CA ILE A 88 -16.71 -2.11 7.11
C ILE A 88 -16.35 -1.70 8.53
N TYR A 89 -17.23 -0.97 9.22
CA TYR A 89 -17.00 -0.51 10.58
C TYR A 89 -16.83 -1.68 11.55
N PHE A 90 -17.73 -2.66 11.50
CA PHE A 90 -17.73 -3.82 12.38
C PHE A 90 -16.47 -4.68 12.17
N THR A 91 -16.11 -4.96 10.91
CA THR A 91 -14.90 -5.72 10.57
C THR A 91 -13.65 -4.98 11.01
N SER A 92 -13.59 -3.66 10.80
CA SER A 92 -12.46 -2.84 11.23
C SER A 92 -12.33 -2.83 12.75
N MET A 93 -13.44 -2.66 13.48
CA MET A 93 -13.43 -2.65 14.94
C MET A 93 -13.04 -4.02 15.51
N SER A 94 -13.54 -5.10 14.93
CA SER A 94 -13.15 -6.47 15.29
C SER A 94 -11.65 -6.69 15.03
N THR A 95 -11.13 -6.23 13.89
CA THR A 95 -9.70 -6.32 13.56
C THR A 95 -8.84 -5.54 14.54
N ILE A 96 -9.22 -4.30 14.87
CA ILE A 96 -8.51 -3.47 15.85
C ILE A 96 -8.56 -4.10 17.24
N GLY A 97 -9.73 -4.57 17.66
CA GLY A 97 -9.90 -5.25 18.95
C GLY A 97 -9.05 -6.52 19.05
N GLY A 98 -9.08 -7.36 18.02
CA GLY A 98 -8.25 -8.56 17.93
C GLY A 98 -6.76 -8.25 17.90
N PHE A 99 -6.35 -7.20 17.17
CA PHE A 99 -4.96 -6.75 17.13
C PHE A 99 -4.48 -6.26 18.50
N LEU A 100 -5.26 -5.44 19.19
CA LEU A 100 -4.90 -4.94 20.52
C LEU A 100 -4.85 -6.07 21.55
N ALA A 101 -5.88 -6.93 21.58
CA ALA A 101 -5.92 -8.06 22.48
C ALA A 101 -4.76 -9.05 22.22
N GLY A 102 -4.50 -9.36 20.95
CA GLY A 102 -3.40 -10.23 20.54
C GLY A 102 -2.03 -9.64 20.86
N THR A 103 -1.84 -8.34 20.64
CA THR A 103 -0.57 -7.65 20.93
C THR A 103 -0.32 -7.59 22.44
N LEU A 104 -1.31 -7.18 23.23
CA LEU A 104 -1.15 -7.11 24.68
C LEU A 104 -0.97 -8.50 25.30
N GLY A 105 -1.80 -9.47 24.91
CA GLY A 105 -1.68 -10.85 25.37
C GLY A 105 -0.35 -11.48 24.96
N GLY A 106 0.04 -11.32 23.70
CA GLY A 106 1.32 -11.80 23.18
C GLY A 106 2.52 -11.15 23.86
N ALA A 107 2.46 -9.85 24.15
CA ALA A 107 3.51 -9.14 24.89
C ALA A 107 3.66 -9.67 26.32
N VAL A 108 2.56 -9.90 27.03
CA VAL A 108 2.57 -10.46 28.40
C VAL A 108 3.14 -11.89 28.40
N LEU A 109 2.72 -12.73 27.44
CA LEU A 109 3.25 -14.08 27.29
C LEU A 109 4.74 -14.07 26.93
N GLY A 110 5.15 -13.22 25.99
CA GLY A 110 6.55 -13.04 25.62
C GLY A 110 7.40 -12.59 26.82
N LEU A 111 6.91 -11.65 27.62
CA LEU A 111 7.59 -11.20 28.83
C LEU A 111 7.68 -12.31 29.89
N SER A 112 6.65 -13.16 29.98
CA SER A 112 6.66 -14.32 30.88
C SER A 112 7.75 -15.33 30.51
N PHE A 113 8.01 -15.55 29.21
CA PHE A 113 9.14 -16.34 28.75
C PHE A 113 10.51 -15.70 29.09
N TRP A 114 10.59 -14.38 29.08
CA TRP A 114 11.81 -13.67 29.47
C TRP A 114 12.17 -13.87 30.95
N TRP A 115 11.17 -13.87 31.84
CA TRP A 115 11.41 -13.96 33.29
C TRP A 115 11.81 -15.38 33.74
N SER A 116 11.39 -16.44 33.04
CA SER A 116 11.66 -17.82 33.43
C SER A 116 12.21 -18.67 32.29
N LYS A 117 13.50 -19.04 32.42
CA LYS A 117 14.17 -19.97 31.50
C LYS A 117 13.54 -21.36 31.48
N THR A 118 12.97 -21.81 32.61
CA THR A 118 12.30 -23.12 32.69
C THR A 118 10.99 -23.10 31.92
N PHE A 119 10.19 -22.03 32.07
CA PHE A 119 8.92 -21.87 31.35
C PHE A 119 9.14 -21.79 29.84
N ALA A 120 10.14 -21.01 29.40
CA ALA A 120 10.51 -20.93 27.98
C ALA A 120 10.88 -22.31 27.39
N LYS A 121 11.71 -23.09 28.09
CA LYS A 121 12.11 -24.45 27.65
C LYS A 121 10.95 -25.44 27.57
N ILE A 122 9.97 -25.35 28.47
CA ILE A 122 8.76 -26.20 28.41
C ILE A 122 7.93 -25.87 27.16
N PHE A 123 7.81 -24.58 26.81
CA PHE A 123 6.99 -24.12 25.70
C PHE A 123 7.69 -24.16 24.34
N GLU A 124 9.02 -24.29 24.32
CA GLU A 124 9.85 -24.34 23.12
C GLU A 124 9.33 -25.31 22.02
N PRO A 125 9.03 -26.60 22.28
CA PRO A 125 8.51 -27.50 21.25
C PRO A 125 7.15 -27.05 20.69
N TYR A 126 6.30 -26.45 21.52
CA TYR A 126 4.99 -25.95 21.09
C TYR A 126 5.12 -24.70 20.21
N LEU A 127 6.03 -23.78 20.56
CA LEU A 127 6.29 -22.58 19.76
C LEU A 127 6.82 -22.94 18.37
N VAL A 128 7.71 -23.93 18.28
CA VAL A 128 8.21 -24.46 17.01
C VAL A 128 7.07 -25.07 16.19
N MET A 129 6.20 -25.87 16.82
CA MET A 129 5.03 -26.45 16.15
C MET A 129 4.09 -25.38 15.60
N PHE A 130 3.76 -24.35 16.38
CA PHE A 130 2.90 -23.24 15.94
C PHE A 130 3.48 -22.47 14.75
N ASN A 131 4.81 -22.29 14.70
CA ASN A 131 5.46 -21.63 13.58
C ASN A 131 5.38 -22.46 12.27
N ALA A 132 5.35 -23.79 12.40
CA ALA A 132 5.27 -24.71 11.27
C ALA A 132 3.85 -24.86 10.70
N ILE A 133 2.80 -24.38 11.38
CA ILE A 133 1.42 -24.48 10.90
C ILE A 133 1.25 -23.60 9.65
N PRO A 134 0.79 -24.15 8.51
CA PRO A 134 0.46 -23.36 7.35
C PRO A 134 -0.68 -22.39 7.68
N LYS A 135 -0.47 -21.10 7.44
CA LYS A 135 -1.49 -20.06 7.71
C LYS A 135 -2.81 -20.34 6.99
N LEU A 136 -2.75 -20.99 5.83
CA LEU A 136 -3.92 -21.43 5.04
C LEU A 136 -4.72 -22.56 5.71
N ALA A 137 -4.12 -23.39 6.56
CA ALA A 137 -4.84 -24.44 7.28
C ALA A 137 -5.68 -23.89 8.45
N LEU A 138 -5.35 -22.69 8.93
CA LEU A 138 -6.08 -22.01 10.01
C LEU A 138 -7.29 -21.21 9.50
N ALA A 139 -7.34 -20.89 8.21
CA ALA A 139 -8.49 -20.27 7.56
C ALA A 139 -9.27 -21.37 6.83
N PRO A 140 -10.33 -21.95 7.44
CA PRO A 140 -11.16 -22.92 6.75
C PRO A 140 -11.80 -22.26 5.52
N ILE A 141 -11.72 -22.98 4.40
CA ILE A 141 -12.42 -22.69 3.14
C ILE A 141 -13.88 -23.09 3.24
#